data_AF-A0A7Y7M9H5-F1
#
_entry.id   AF-A0A7Y7M9H5-F1
#
_cell.length_a   1.000
_cell.length_b   1.000
_cell.length_c   1.000
_cell.angle_alpha   90.00
_cell.angle_beta   90.00
_cell.angle_gamma   90.00
#
_symmetry.space_group_name_H-M   'P 1'
#
loop_
_entity.id
_entity.type
_entity.pdbx_description
1 polymer ?
#
loop_
_entity_poly.entity_id
_entity_poly.type
_entity_poly.pdbx_seq_one_letter_code
_entity_poly.pdbx_strand_id
1 'polypeptide(L)'
;MSENAPRSGWHAVPRGVWTLGIVSMLMDVSSEMIHALLPVYMLNVLGLSGLTIGLIEGAGEATASLTRIASGVLSDRLGRRKLPAAIGYGLAACSKPIFPLAGSAGWLA
;
A
#
# COMPACT_ATOMS: atom_id res chain seq x y z
N MET A 1 -36.21 11.88 -28.38
CA MET A 1 -35.24 11.82 -27.26
C MET A 1 -35.36 10.46 -26.59
N SER A 2 -34.42 9.54 -26.83
CA SER A 2 -34.31 8.30 -26.04
C SER A 2 -33.10 8.46 -25.13
N GLU A 3 -33.36 8.76 -23.86
CA GLU A 3 -32.35 8.89 -22.82
C GLU A 3 -31.81 7.48 -22.51
N ASN A 4 -30.53 7.23 -22.81
CA ASN A 4 -29.87 5.99 -22.43
C ASN A 4 -29.77 5.94 -20.91
N ALA A 5 -30.64 5.18 -20.26
CA ALA A 5 -30.55 4.92 -18.84
C ALA A 5 -29.16 4.33 -18.52
N PRO A 6 -28.45 4.83 -17.49
CA PRO A 6 -27.16 4.28 -17.11
C PRO A 6 -27.35 2.81 -16.75
N ARG A 7 -26.52 1.94 -17.34
CA ARG A 7 -26.48 0.51 -16.99
C ARG A 7 -26.10 0.39 -15.51
N SER A 8 -27.08 0.32 -14.63
CA SER A 8 -26.90 0.13 -13.19
C SER A 8 -26.88 -1.37 -12.89
N GLY A 9 -25.77 -1.83 -12.30
CA GLY A 9 -25.59 -3.23 -11.92
C GLY A 9 -24.12 -3.64 -11.83
N TRP A 10 -23.82 -4.68 -11.07
CA TRP A 10 -22.46 -5.17 -10.82
C TRP A 10 -21.77 -5.66 -12.12
N HIS A 11 -22.56 -5.96 -13.14
CA HIS A 11 -22.13 -6.33 -14.49
C HIS A 11 -21.70 -5.14 -15.37
N ALA A 12 -21.95 -3.89 -14.97
CA ALA A 12 -21.50 -2.69 -15.68
C ALA A 12 -20.04 -2.33 -15.36
N VAL A 13 -19.45 -2.95 -14.34
CA VAL A 13 -18.08 -2.70 -13.89
C VAL A 13 -17.10 -3.49 -14.77
N PRO A 14 -16.11 -2.85 -15.42
CA PRO A 14 -15.13 -3.54 -16.25
C PRO A 14 -14.35 -4.60 -15.47
N ARG A 15 -14.05 -5.74 -16.10
CA ARG A 15 -13.29 -6.84 -15.49
C ARG A 15 -11.97 -6.41 -14.84
N GLY A 16 -11.28 -5.43 -15.43
CA GLY A 16 -10.03 -4.88 -14.86
C GLY A 16 -10.22 -4.19 -13.50
N VAL A 17 -11.38 -3.59 -13.24
CA VAL A 17 -11.70 -2.98 -11.94
C VAL A 17 -11.90 -4.05 -10.88
N TRP A 18 -12.56 -5.16 -11.23
CA TRP A 18 -12.68 -6.33 -10.34
C TRP A 18 -11.33 -6.94 -10.01
N THR A 19 -10.47 -7.15 -11.02
CA THR A 19 -9.11 -7.69 -10.81
C THR A 19 -8.27 -6.77 -9.92
N LEU A 20 -8.24 -5.46 -10.21
CA LEU A 20 -7.48 -4.51 -9.40
C LEU A 20 -8.06 -4.36 -7.99
N GLY A 21 -9.38 -4.40 -7.84
CA GLY A 21 -10.04 -4.33 -6.53
C GLY A 21 -9.69 -5.52 -5.64
N ILE A 22 -9.73 -6.74 -6.18
CA ILE A 22 -9.34 -7.94 -5.45
C ILE A 22 -7.85 -7.89 -5.07
N VAL A 23 -6.98 -7.54 -6.03
CA VAL A 23 -5.53 -7.43 -5.75
C VAL A 23 -5.23 -6.38 -4.67
N SER A 24 -5.88 -5.21 -4.73
CA SER A 24 -5.75 -4.18 -3.69
C SER A 24 -6.23 -4.69 -2.35
N MET A 25 -7.40 -5.33 -2.30
CA MET A 25 -7.97 -5.85 -1.06
C MET A 25 -7.05 -6.88 -0.40
N LEU A 26 -6.51 -7.84 -1.16
CA LEU A 26 -5.55 -8.81 -0.62
C LEU A 26 -4.26 -8.13 -0.17
N MET A 27 -3.81 -7.12 -0.90
CA MET A 27 -2.61 -6.37 -0.54
C MET A 27 -2.80 -5.57 0.75
N ASP A 28 -3.95 -4.92 0.93
CA ASP A 28 -4.28 -4.14 2.12
C ASP A 28 -4.41 -5.05 3.35
N VAL A 29 -5.16 -6.17 3.23
CA VAL A 29 -5.29 -7.15 4.32
C VAL A 29 -3.93 -7.68 4.77
N SER A 30 -3.04 -8.00 3.82
CA SER A 30 -1.69 -8.47 4.13
C SER A 30 -0.86 -7.42 4.86
N SER A 31 -0.96 -6.14 4.47
CA SER A 31 -0.20 -5.05 5.10
C SER A 31 -0.74 -4.76 6.50
N GLU A 32 -2.06 -4.69 6.66
CA GLU A 32 -2.72 -4.44 7.95
C GLU A 32 -2.40 -5.54 8.98
N MET A 33 -2.27 -6.80 8.54
CA MET A 33 -1.88 -7.89 9.44
C MET A 33 -0.47 -7.69 10.03
N ILE A 34 0.47 -7.15 9.25
CA ILE A 34 1.83 -6.86 9.72
C ILE A 34 1.81 -5.62 10.62
N HIS A 35 1.11 -4.57 10.22
CA HIS A 35 0.97 -3.34 11.03
C HIS A 35 0.30 -3.59 12.38
N ALA A 36 -0.65 -4.52 12.46
CA ALA A 36 -1.27 -4.89 13.73
C ALA A 36 -0.30 -5.67 14.65
N LEU A 37 0.60 -6.48 14.09
CA LEU A 37 1.44 -7.39 14.85
C LEU A 37 2.80 -6.79 15.23
N LEU A 38 3.36 -5.95 14.37
CA LEU A 38 4.71 -5.39 14.52
C LEU A 38 4.88 -4.56 15.82
N PRO A 39 3.96 -3.67 16.21
CA PRO A 39 4.08 -2.89 17.45
C PRO A 39 4.03 -3.78 18.69
N VAL A 40 3.20 -4.82 18.65
CA VAL A 40 3.07 -5.80 19.74
C VAL A 40 4.36 -6.59 19.90
N TYR A 41 5.02 -6.96 18.80
CA TYR A 41 6.33 -7.60 18.83
C TYR A 41 7.42 -6.67 19.35
N MET A 42 7.45 -5.42 18.88
CA MET A 42 8.41 -4.39 19.33
C MET A 42 8.31 -4.11 20.83
N LEU A 43 7.09 -4.06 21.35
CA LEU A 43 6.83 -3.84 22.77
C LEU A 43 7.21 -5.07 23.61
N ASN A 44 6.69 -6.25 23.26
CA ASN A 44 6.75 -7.43 24.14
C ASN A 44 8.01 -8.28 23.96
N VAL A 45 8.60 -8.30 22.77
CA VAL A 45 9.77 -9.13 22.46
C VAL A 45 11.04 -8.30 22.46
N LEU A 46 11.02 -7.11 21.84
CA LEU A 46 12.19 -6.23 21.76
C LEU A 46 12.29 -5.28 22.96
N GLY A 47 11.27 -5.17 23.81
CA GLY A 47 11.26 -4.32 25.01
C GLY A 47 11.31 -2.83 24.71
N LEU A 48 10.91 -2.41 23.50
CA LEU A 48 10.89 -0.98 23.14
C LEU A 48 9.81 -0.24 23.92
N SER A 49 10.08 1.03 24.24
CA SER A 49 9.07 1.87 24.89
C SER A 49 7.95 2.28 23.92
N GLY A 50 6.73 2.49 24.42
CA GLY A 50 5.61 2.96 23.58
C GLY A 50 5.90 4.28 22.86
N LEU A 51 6.70 5.17 23.46
CA LEU A 51 7.14 6.41 22.82
C LEU A 51 8.06 6.14 21.63
N THR A 52 9.00 5.20 21.76
CA THR A 52 9.90 4.80 20.67
C THR A 52 9.11 4.19 19.52
N ILE A 53 8.15 3.32 19.80
CA ILE A 53 7.28 2.70 18.79
C ILE A 53 6.47 3.79 18.07
N GLY A 54 5.85 4.70 18.82
CA GLY A 54 5.06 5.79 18.24
C GLY A 54 5.89 6.72 17.35
N LEU A 55 7.16 6.98 17.68
CA LEU A 55 8.06 7.75 16.82
C LEU A 55 8.40 7.01 15.52
N ILE A 56 8.65 5.70 15.59
CA ILE A 56 8.98 4.87 14.41
C ILE A 56 7.77 4.80 13.47
N GLU A 57 6.59 4.43 14.00
CA GLU A 57 5.38 4.36 13.20
C GLU A 57 4.99 5.72 12.65
N GLY A 58 5.09 6.78 13.48
CA GLY A 58 4.79 8.14 13.06
C GLY A 58 5.69 8.63 11.92
N ALA A 59 7.00 8.37 12.01
CA ALA A 59 7.94 8.71 10.94
C ALA A 59 7.67 7.91 9.66
N GLY A 60 7.33 6.63 9.79
CA GLY A 60 6.95 5.77 8.66
C GLY A 60 5.70 6.27 7.95
N GLU A 61 4.63 6.54 8.70
CA GLU A 61 3.35 7.02 8.15
C GLU A 61 3.48 8.43 7.56
N ALA A 62 4.26 9.31 8.19
CA ALA A 62 4.55 10.64 7.65
C ALA A 62 5.28 10.55 6.30
N THR A 63 6.26 9.66 6.19
CA THR A 63 7.00 9.43 4.95
C THR A 63 6.08 8.86 3.87
N ALA A 64 5.29 7.84 4.20
CA ALA A 64 4.32 7.23 3.28
C ALA A 64 3.28 8.25 2.78
N SER A 65 2.79 9.09 3.68
CA SER A 65 1.83 10.17 3.36
C SER A 65 2.45 11.21 2.41
N LEU A 66 3.69 11.65 2.68
CA LEU A 66 4.40 12.58 1.81
C LEU A 66 4.65 11.97 0.42
N THR A 67 5.04 10.69 0.36
CA THR A 67 5.22 9.96 -0.91
C THR A 67 3.92 9.84 -1.68
N ARG A 68 2.78 9.57 -1.01
CA ARG A 68 1.46 9.55 -1.67
C ARG A 68 1.12 10.89 -2.28
N ILE A 69 1.33 12.00 -1.57
CA ILE A 69 1.08 13.34 -2.09
C ILE A 69 1.97 13.62 -3.30
N ALA A 70 3.27 13.36 -3.18
CA ALA A 70 4.22 13.56 -4.28
C ALA A 70 3.87 12.72 -5.51
N SER A 71 3.49 11.45 -5.30
CA SER A 71 3.06 10.53 -6.36
C SER A 71 1.76 11.00 -7.03
N GLY A 72 0.80 11.50 -6.25
CA GLY A 72 -0.45 12.08 -6.77
C GLY A 72 -0.20 13.29 -7.66
N VAL A 73 0.58 14.26 -7.18
CA VAL A 73 0.97 15.45 -7.96
C VAL A 73 1.73 15.07 -9.24
N LEU A 74 2.65 14.12 -9.14
CA LEU A 74 3.41 13.63 -10.30
C LEU A 74 2.50 12.92 -11.31
N SER A 75 1.57 12.09 -10.84
CA SER A 75 0.59 11.38 -11.67
C SER A 75 -0.33 12.36 -12.41
N ASP A 76 -0.81 13.39 -11.72
CA ASP A 76 -1.69 14.39 -12.29
C ASP A 76 -0.96 15.28 -13.30
N ARG A 77 0.30 15.65 -13.04
CA ARG A 77 1.13 16.42 -13.97
C ARG A 77 1.49 15.65 -15.24
N LEU A 78 1.66 14.31 -15.17
CA LEU A 78 1.96 13.49 -16.34
C LEU A 78 0.72 13.19 -17.22
N GLY A 79 -0.50 13.41 -16.71
CA GLY A 79 -1.75 13.13 -17.45
C GLY A 79 -1.96 11.65 -17.83
N ARG A 80 -1.09 10.74 -17.40
CA ARG A 80 -1.13 9.30 -17.72
C ARG A 80 -1.13 8.45 -16.45
N ARG A 81 -2.32 8.10 -15.97
CA ARG A 81 -2.54 7.34 -14.72
C ARG A 81 -1.95 5.92 -14.70
N LYS A 82 -1.69 5.31 -15.87
CA LYS A 82 -1.27 3.89 -15.98
C LYS A 82 0.20 3.64 -15.62
N LEU A 83 1.11 4.57 -15.96
CA LEU A 83 2.55 4.38 -15.77
C LEU A 83 2.98 4.55 -14.30
N PRO A 84 2.52 5.59 -13.56
CA PRO A 84 2.83 5.75 -12.15
C PRO A 84 2.26 4.61 -11.30
N ALA A 85 1.05 4.14 -11.62
CA ALA A 85 0.44 2.99 -10.95
C ALA A 85 1.22 1.69 -11.19
N ALA A 86 1.67 1.44 -12.43
CA ALA A 86 2.48 0.26 -12.74
C ALA A 86 3.84 0.30 -12.05
N ILE A 87 4.47 1.48 -11.95
CA ILE A 87 5.75 1.65 -11.23
C ILE A 87 5.53 1.44 -9.72
N GLY A 88 4.47 2.00 -9.13
CA GLY A 88 4.17 1.82 -7.71
C GLY A 88 3.87 0.37 -7.33
N TYR A 89 3.04 -0.33 -8.12
CA TYR A 89 2.78 -1.76 -7.92
C TYR A 89 4.02 -2.62 -8.21
N GLY A 90 4.83 -2.26 -9.21
CA GLY A 90 6.09 -2.95 -9.51
C GLY A 90 7.10 -2.82 -8.36
N LEU A 91 7.23 -1.62 -7.78
CA LEU A 91 8.05 -1.40 -6.59
C LEU A 91 7.54 -2.25 -5.42
N ALA A 92 6.25 -2.22 -5.12
CA ALA A 92 5.68 -3.01 -4.01
C ALA A 92 5.85 -4.53 -4.22
N ALA A 93 5.73 -5.01 -5.45
CA ALA A 93 5.95 -6.41 -5.80
C ALA A 93 7.44 -6.81 -5.65
N CYS A 94 8.38 -5.91 -5.97
CA CYS A 94 9.82 -6.12 -5.78
C CYS A 94 10.26 -6.01 -4.32
N SER A 95 9.58 -5.22 -3.48
CA SER A 95 9.88 -5.10 -2.05
C SER A 95 9.52 -6.36 -1.26
N LYS A 96 8.46 -7.06 -1.67
CA LYS A 96 7.98 -8.28 -0.98
C LYS A 96 8.97 -9.45 -0.94
N PRO A 97 9.73 -9.79 -2.01
CA PRO A 97 10.76 -10.84 -1.96
C PRO A 97 12.04 -10.44 -1.22
N ILE A 98 12.23 -9.16 -0.88
CA ILE A 98 13.37 -8.73 -0.04
C ILE A 98 13.21 -9.30 1.38
N PHE A 99 11.99 -9.48 1.87
CA PHE A 99 11.71 -10.05 3.20
C PHE A 99 12.23 -11.50 3.38
N PRO A 100 11.96 -12.46 2.48
CA PRO A 100 12.51 -13.82 2.58
C PRO A 100 13.98 -13.95 2.16
N LEU A 101 14.55 -12.96 1.46
CA LEU A 101 15.98 -12.92 1.09
C LEU A 101 16.85 -12.20 2.14
N ALA A 102 16.24 -11.56 3.14
CA ALA A 102 16.94 -10.91 4.23
C ALA A 102 17.54 -11.96 5.18
N GLY A 103 18.79 -12.35 4.94
CA GLY A 103 19.53 -13.30 5.78
C GLY A 103 19.97 -12.76 7.15
N SER A 104 19.63 -11.52 7.53
CA SER A 104 19.97 -10.96 8.85
C SER A 104 19.04 -9.82 9.29
N ALA A 105 18.91 -9.65 10.61
CA ALA A 105 18.07 -8.63 11.26
C ALA A 105 18.49 -7.17 11.00
N GLY A 106 19.62 -6.92 10.32
CA GLY A 106 20.07 -5.57 9.95
C GLY A 106 19.31 -4.95 8.77
N TRP A 107 18.45 -5.72 8.09
CA TRP A 107 17.65 -5.26 6.96
C TRP A 107 16.29 -4.65 7.36
N LEU A 108 15.95 -4.68 8.65
CA LEU A 108 14.68 -4.19 9.20
C LEU A 108 14.77 -2.78 9.78
N ALA A 109 15.88 -2.06 9.56
CA ALA A 109 16.07 -0.68 9.97
C ALA A 109 15.84 0.30 8.81
#